data_AF-A0A6M3Y156-F1
#
_entry.id   AF-A0A6M3Y156-F1
#
_cell.length_a   1.000
_cell.length_b   1.000
_cell.length_c   1.000
_cell.angle_alpha   90.00
_cell.angle_beta   90.00
_cell.angle_gamma   90.00
#
_symmetry.space_group_name_H-M   'P 1'
#
loop_
_entity.id
_entity.type
_entity.pdbx_description
1 polymer ?
#
loop_
_entity_poly.entity_id
_entity_poly.type
_entity_poly.pdbx_seq_one_letter_code
_entity_poly.pdbx_strand_id
1 'polypeptide(L)'
;FEYLKDNKWVWTEKVDGTNIRVMWDREKLRFGGKTDNAQMPVFLMERLQQLFPIDKFKSLYPDISMCLYGEGYGAKIQKGGGNYNPDGVDFVLFDVKIEDWWLERHSIEDIASKLGIKTVPIIGEGTLDDAIELVRNGFDSTWGDFKAEGLVLKPKVELKNRKGNRIITKLKTKDFLTNNTHKTNE
;
A
#
# COMPACT_ATOMS: atom_id res chain seq x y z
N PHE A 1 1.35 -19.85 6.58
CA PHE A 1 2.51 -18.96 6.73
C PHE A 1 3.60 -19.59 7.59
N GLU A 2 3.30 -20.54 8.49
CA GLU A 2 4.30 -21.26 9.32
C GLU A 2 5.57 -21.68 8.57
N TYR A 3 5.42 -22.35 7.42
CA TYR A 3 6.56 -22.79 6.59
C TYR A 3 7.49 -21.64 6.13
N LEU A 4 6.97 -20.41 6.05
CA LEU A 4 7.70 -19.23 5.58
C LEU A 4 8.11 -18.28 6.71
N LYS A 5 7.91 -18.67 7.98
CA LYS A 5 8.07 -17.74 9.11
C LYS A 5 9.51 -17.27 9.27
N ASP A 6 10.48 -18.16 9.04
CA ASP A 6 11.91 -17.90 9.20
C ASP A 6 12.56 -17.30 7.94
N ASN A 7 11.81 -17.18 6.84
CA ASN A 7 12.29 -16.51 5.63
C ASN A 7 12.43 -15.00 5.87
N LYS A 8 13.24 -14.34 5.02
CA LYS A 8 13.31 -12.86 5.01
C LYS A 8 12.09 -12.26 4.31
N TRP A 9 11.50 -11.26 4.95
CA TRP A 9 10.40 -10.44 4.45
C TRP A 9 10.81 -8.97 4.46
N VAL A 10 10.23 -8.20 3.53
CA VAL A 10 10.28 -6.74 3.53
C VAL A 10 8.95 -6.22 4.04
N TRP A 11 9.00 -5.26 4.94
CA TRP A 11 7.83 -4.68 5.57
C TRP A 11 7.68 -3.23 5.15
N THR A 12 6.51 -2.88 4.64
CA THR A 12 6.14 -1.48 4.40
C THR A 12 5.07 -1.06 5.39
N GLU A 13 5.01 0.22 5.70
CA GLU A 13 3.93 0.75 6.53
C GLU A 13 2.59 0.45 5.87
N LYS A 14 1.67 -0.12 6.65
CA LYS A 14 0.30 -0.24 6.21
C LYS A 14 -0.38 1.12 6.42
N VAL A 15 -0.65 1.80 5.31
CA VAL A 15 -1.41 3.05 5.31
C VAL A 15 -2.90 2.75 5.45
N ASP A 16 -3.60 3.54 6.27
CA ASP A 16 -5.04 3.42 6.48
C ASP A 16 -5.78 4.41 5.56
N GLY A 17 -6.45 3.86 4.55
CA GLY A 17 -7.16 4.67 3.55
C GLY A 17 -8.15 3.85 2.75
N THR A 18 -8.13 4.03 1.44
CA THR A 18 -8.88 3.22 0.49
C THR A 18 -7.99 2.77 -0.66
N ASN A 19 -8.14 1.53 -1.10
CA ASN A 19 -7.35 1.01 -2.21
C ASN A 19 -7.74 1.72 -3.52
N ILE A 20 -6.72 2.16 -4.27
CA ILE A 20 -6.85 2.83 -5.57
C ILE A 20 -6.02 2.09 -6.62
N ARG A 21 -6.61 1.98 -7.82
CA ARG A 21 -5.99 1.52 -9.06
C ARG A 21 -5.94 2.67 -10.06
N VAL A 22 -4.76 2.98 -10.57
CA VAL A 22 -4.56 3.90 -11.70
C VAL A 22 -4.16 3.06 -12.91
N MET A 23 -5.02 3.02 -13.91
CA MET A 23 -4.93 2.12 -15.06
C MET A 23 -4.62 2.93 -16.31
N TRP A 24 -3.44 2.70 -16.88
CA TRP A 24 -2.97 3.29 -18.13
C TRP A 24 -2.95 2.23 -19.23
N ASP A 25 -3.64 2.48 -20.34
CA ASP A 25 -3.76 1.53 -21.47
C ASP A 25 -3.06 2.00 -22.76
N ARG A 26 -2.16 2.99 -22.64
CA ARG A 26 -1.45 3.71 -23.72
C ARG A 26 -2.23 4.84 -24.38
N GLU A 27 -3.54 4.92 -24.14
CA GLU A 27 -4.37 5.99 -24.67
C GLU A 27 -5.12 6.75 -23.58
N LYS A 28 -5.65 6.03 -22.59
CA LYS A 28 -6.55 6.54 -21.56
C LYS A 28 -6.05 6.19 -20.17
N LEU A 29 -6.31 7.11 -19.26
CA LEU A 29 -6.12 6.90 -17.84
C LEU A 29 -7.48 6.67 -17.16
N ARG A 30 -7.57 5.62 -16.36
CA ARG A 30 -8.77 5.27 -15.59
C ARG A 30 -8.42 5.10 -14.12
N PHE A 31 -9.32 5.51 -13.24
CA PHE A 31 -9.18 5.32 -11.80
C PHE A 31 -10.26 4.37 -11.29
N GLY A 32 -9.88 3.45 -10.40
CA GLY A 32 -10.80 2.49 -9.79
C GLY A 32 -10.46 2.23 -8.34
N GLY A 33 -11.43 1.75 -7.56
CA GLY A 33 -11.18 1.28 -6.19
C GLY A 33 -10.75 -0.19 -6.15
N LYS A 34 -10.88 -0.82 -4.97
CA LYS A 34 -10.61 -2.25 -4.75
C LYS A 34 -11.33 -3.20 -5.71
N THR A 35 -12.56 -2.85 -6.06
CA THR A 35 -13.39 -3.56 -7.05
C THR A 35 -13.80 -2.60 -8.16
N ASP A 36 -14.17 -3.10 -9.33
CA ASP A 36 -14.57 -2.24 -10.46
C ASP A 36 -15.83 -1.42 -10.15
N ASN A 37 -16.70 -1.93 -9.28
CA ASN A 37 -17.91 -1.25 -8.83
C ASN A 37 -17.69 -0.32 -7.61
N ALA A 38 -16.46 -0.20 -7.11
CA ALA A 38 -16.20 0.62 -5.92
C ALA A 38 -16.34 2.11 -6.27
N GLN A 39 -17.24 2.80 -5.58
CA GLN A 39 -17.40 4.24 -5.73
C GLN A 39 -16.29 4.97 -4.99
N MET A 40 -15.74 6.00 -5.63
CA MET A 40 -14.70 6.85 -5.07
C MET A 40 -15.28 8.21 -4.68
N PRO A 41 -14.90 8.77 -3.52
CA PRO A 41 -15.26 10.13 -3.19
C PRO A 41 -14.76 11.12 -4.25
N VAL A 42 -15.59 12.11 -4.61
CA VAL A 42 -15.30 13.07 -5.68
C VAL A 42 -13.99 13.83 -5.43
N PHE A 43 -13.76 14.28 -4.20
CA PHE A 43 -12.53 15.01 -3.83
C PHE A 43 -11.26 14.17 -3.99
N LEU A 44 -11.34 12.84 -3.81
CA LEU A 44 -10.21 11.96 -4.07
C LEU A 44 -10.00 11.78 -5.58
N MET A 45 -11.07 11.66 -6.35
CA MET A 45 -10.99 11.60 -7.82
C MET A 45 -10.32 12.85 -8.40
N GLU A 46 -10.72 14.04 -7.95
CA GLU A 46 -10.12 15.31 -8.36
C GLU A 46 -8.62 15.35 -8.05
N ARG A 47 -8.23 14.92 -6.85
CA ARG A 47 -6.81 14.81 -6.47
C ARG A 47 -6.05 13.85 -7.38
N LEU A 48 -6.60 12.68 -7.68
CA LEU A 48 -5.97 11.71 -8.58
C LEU A 48 -5.79 12.28 -9.99
N GLN A 49 -6.78 13.01 -10.51
CA GLN A 49 -6.65 13.66 -11.83
C GLN A 49 -5.52 14.69 -11.86
N GLN A 50 -5.30 15.42 -10.76
CA GLN A 50 -4.18 16.36 -10.63
C GLN A 50 -2.82 15.64 -10.56
N LEU A 51 -2.74 14.53 -9.81
CA LEU A 51 -1.51 13.76 -9.63
C LEU A 51 -1.08 13.01 -10.89
N PHE A 52 -2.05 12.59 -11.71
CA PHE A 52 -1.82 11.72 -12.85
C PHE A 52 -2.30 12.39 -14.15
N PRO A 53 -1.66 13.48 -14.59
CA PRO A 53 -1.99 14.12 -15.86
C PRO A 53 -1.66 13.16 -17.02
N ILE A 54 -2.61 13.01 -17.94
CA ILE A 54 -2.52 12.05 -19.05
C ILE A 54 -1.30 12.27 -19.95
N ASP A 55 -0.92 13.53 -20.19
CA ASP A 55 0.22 13.87 -21.05
C ASP A 55 1.55 13.38 -20.48
N LYS A 56 1.65 13.29 -19.16
CA LYS A 56 2.82 12.73 -18.48
C LYS A 56 2.97 11.24 -18.76
N PHE A 57 1.85 10.49 -18.78
CA PHE A 57 1.86 9.08 -19.15
C PHE A 57 2.18 8.89 -20.64
N LYS A 58 1.60 9.69 -21.52
CA LYS A 58 1.93 9.66 -22.96
C LYS A 58 3.41 9.93 -23.23
N SER A 59 4.01 10.85 -22.48
CA SER A 59 5.43 11.17 -22.63
C SER A 59 6.36 10.11 -22.05
N LEU A 60 6.05 9.53 -20.89
CA LEU A 60 6.95 8.61 -20.18
C LEU A 60 6.76 7.16 -20.60
N TYR A 61 5.52 6.76 -20.91
CA TYR A 61 5.11 5.37 -21.12
C TYR A 61 4.18 5.22 -22.34
N PRO A 62 4.57 5.69 -23.54
CA PRO A 62 3.71 5.67 -24.73
C PRO A 62 3.32 4.24 -25.16
N ASP A 63 4.21 3.28 -24.98
CA ASP A 63 4.05 1.91 -25.50
C ASP A 63 3.75 0.87 -24.41
N ILE A 64 3.67 1.30 -23.15
CA ILE A 64 3.54 0.41 -21.99
C ILE A 64 2.18 0.62 -21.36
N SER A 65 1.38 -0.45 -21.26
CA SER A 65 0.19 -0.47 -20.41
C SER A 65 0.57 -0.91 -19.00
N MET A 66 -0.01 -0.25 -18.00
CA MET A 66 0.31 -0.54 -16.60
C MET A 66 -0.86 -0.24 -15.67
N CYS A 67 -0.87 -0.93 -14.53
CA CYS A 67 -1.78 -0.65 -13.43
C CYS A 67 -0.95 -0.35 -12.18
N LEU A 68 -1.10 0.86 -11.65
CA LEU A 68 -0.49 1.28 -10.40
C LEU A 68 -1.50 1.01 -9.29
N TYR A 69 -1.02 0.37 -8.23
CA TYR A 69 -1.80 0.06 -7.03
C TYR A 69 -1.25 0.89 -5.88
N GLY A 70 -2.14 1.63 -5.25
CA GLY A 70 -1.80 2.46 -4.10
C GLY A 70 -2.95 2.63 -3.14
N GLU A 71 -2.70 3.42 -2.12
CA GLU A 71 -3.68 3.82 -1.13
C GLU A 71 -4.02 5.30 -1.35
N GLY A 72 -5.30 5.60 -1.52
CA GLY A 72 -5.83 6.94 -1.33
C GLY A 72 -5.99 7.19 0.15
N TYR A 73 -5.32 8.18 0.70
CA TYR A 73 -5.29 8.46 2.13
C TYR A 73 -5.52 9.94 2.42
N GLY A 74 -5.71 10.28 3.70
CA GLY A 74 -5.88 11.66 4.16
C GLY A 74 -7.20 11.91 4.86
N ALA A 75 -7.45 13.18 5.20
CA ALA A 75 -8.65 13.61 5.88
C ALA A 75 -9.91 13.14 5.12
N LYS A 76 -10.94 12.73 5.88
CA LYS A 76 -12.25 12.29 5.36
C LYS A 76 -12.26 10.96 4.57
N ILE A 77 -11.13 10.25 4.45
CA ILE A 77 -11.10 8.91 3.82
C ILE A 77 -11.42 7.80 4.84
N GLN A 78 -10.68 7.75 5.94
CA GLN A 78 -10.90 6.84 7.07
C GLN A 78 -10.78 7.58 8.40
N LYS A 79 -11.25 6.96 9.49
CA LYS A 79 -11.02 7.49 10.85
C LYS A 79 -9.51 7.53 11.13
N GLY A 80 -8.99 8.71 11.49
CA GLY A 80 -7.56 8.91 11.68
C GLY A 80 -6.78 9.25 10.39
N GLY A 81 -7.45 9.28 9.22
CA GLY A 81 -6.82 9.66 7.96
C GLY A 81 -6.21 11.06 7.96
N GLY A 82 -6.77 11.98 8.77
CA GLY A 82 -6.24 13.33 8.97
C GLY A 82 -4.85 13.37 9.62
N ASN A 83 -4.41 12.29 10.27
CA ASN A 83 -3.05 12.21 10.80
C ASN A 83 -2.00 12.11 9.68
N TYR A 84 -2.36 11.51 8.54
CA TYR A 84 -1.47 11.40 7.38
C TYR A 84 -1.48 12.65 6.50
N ASN A 85 -2.64 13.31 6.37
CA ASN A 85 -2.81 14.55 5.64
C ASN A 85 -4.03 15.30 6.21
N PRO A 86 -3.83 16.29 7.09
CA PRO A 86 -4.92 17.00 7.74
C PRO A 86 -5.66 17.93 6.78
N ASP A 87 -4.97 18.44 5.76
CA ASP A 87 -5.47 19.49 4.86
C ASP A 87 -6.09 18.94 3.57
N GLY A 88 -6.10 17.61 3.39
CA GLY A 88 -6.68 17.02 2.20
C GLY A 88 -6.45 15.53 2.07
N VAL A 89 -6.41 15.09 0.82
CA VAL A 89 -6.17 13.70 0.45
C VAL A 89 -5.04 13.61 -0.55
N ASP A 90 -4.46 12.42 -0.62
CA ASP A 90 -3.38 12.14 -1.56
C ASP A 90 -3.31 10.64 -1.89
N PHE A 91 -2.33 10.26 -2.72
CA PHE A 91 -2.09 8.88 -3.13
C PHE A 91 -0.67 8.44 -2.80
N VAL A 92 -0.52 7.20 -2.32
CA VAL A 92 0.78 6.56 -2.10
C VAL A 92 0.85 5.21 -2.79
N LEU A 93 1.88 5.01 -3.61
CA LEU A 93 2.08 3.82 -4.42
C LEU A 93 2.65 2.66 -3.59
N PHE A 94 2.15 1.44 -3.79
CA PHE A 94 2.72 0.25 -3.14
C PHE A 94 2.97 -0.94 -4.08
N ASP A 95 2.38 -0.96 -5.28
CA ASP A 95 2.64 -1.98 -6.29
C ASP A 95 2.41 -1.43 -7.69
N VAL A 96 3.09 -2.01 -8.68
CA VAL A 96 2.85 -1.76 -10.10
C VAL A 96 2.78 -3.09 -10.82
N LYS A 97 1.80 -3.23 -11.71
CA LYS A 97 1.66 -4.36 -12.61
C LYS A 97 1.80 -3.90 -14.06
N ILE A 98 2.68 -4.56 -14.81
CA ILE A 98 2.82 -4.41 -16.26
C ILE A 98 2.58 -5.79 -16.86
N GLU A 99 1.53 -5.93 -17.65
CA GLU A 99 1.07 -7.23 -18.17
C GLU A 99 0.95 -8.27 -17.05
N ASP A 100 1.81 -9.29 -17.03
CA ASP A 100 1.86 -10.36 -16.03
C ASP A 100 2.91 -10.16 -14.93
N TRP A 101 3.69 -9.09 -15.03
CA TRP A 101 4.79 -8.76 -14.13
C TRP A 101 4.32 -7.86 -12.99
N TRP A 102 4.60 -8.30 -11.76
CA TRP A 102 4.60 -7.42 -10.60
C TRP A 102 6.01 -6.87 -10.45
N LEU A 103 6.14 -5.55 -10.50
CA LEU A 103 7.46 -4.94 -10.52
C LEU A 103 8.15 -5.04 -9.16
N GLU A 104 9.48 -5.13 -9.21
CA GLU A 104 10.32 -5.05 -8.02
C GLU A 104 10.32 -3.64 -7.44
N ARG A 105 10.69 -3.55 -6.15
CA ARG A 105 10.66 -2.29 -5.39
C ARG A 105 11.40 -1.14 -6.09
N HIS A 106 12.61 -1.38 -6.60
CA HIS A 106 13.41 -0.35 -7.25
C HIS A 106 12.73 0.21 -8.51
N SER A 107 12.03 -0.64 -9.27
CA SER A 107 11.27 -0.25 -10.46
C SER A 107 10.01 0.52 -10.09
N ILE A 108 9.35 0.15 -8.99
CA ILE A 108 8.21 0.90 -8.43
C ILE A 108 8.66 2.31 -8.02
N GLU A 109 9.80 2.43 -7.33
CA GLU A 109 10.36 3.72 -6.88
C GLU A 109 10.80 4.60 -8.06
N ASP A 110 11.40 4.02 -9.11
CA ASP A 110 11.73 4.75 -10.34
C ASP A 110 10.48 5.32 -11.03
N ILE A 111 9.42 4.51 -11.19
CA ILE A 111 8.14 4.97 -11.75
C ILE A 111 7.54 6.07 -10.87
N ALA A 112 7.55 5.90 -9.54
CA ALA A 112 7.03 6.88 -8.60
C ALA A 112 7.77 8.21 -8.71
N SER A 113 9.10 8.17 -8.78
CA SER A 113 9.95 9.35 -8.93
C SER A 113 9.66 10.10 -10.23
N LYS A 114 9.61 9.38 -11.38
CA LYS A 114 9.26 9.97 -12.68
C LYS A 114 7.85 10.58 -12.67
N LEU A 115 6.90 9.94 -12.00
CA LEU A 115 5.54 10.44 -11.85
C LEU A 115 5.41 11.54 -10.78
N GLY A 116 6.39 11.75 -9.91
CA GLY A 116 6.35 12.74 -8.84
C GLY A 116 5.39 12.36 -7.71
N ILE A 117 5.22 11.06 -7.44
CA ILE A 117 4.35 10.53 -6.38
C ILE A 117 5.17 9.80 -5.32
N LYS A 118 4.58 9.62 -4.14
CA LYS A 118 5.23 8.89 -3.03
C LYS A 118 5.00 7.39 -3.15
N THR A 119 5.94 6.61 -2.63
CA THR A 119 5.77 5.17 -2.36
C THR A 119 5.58 4.92 -0.87
N VAL A 120 4.90 3.83 -0.51
CA VAL A 120 4.81 3.43 0.91
C VAL A 120 6.21 3.23 1.49
N PRO A 121 6.48 3.72 2.70
CA PRO A 121 7.81 3.66 3.29
C PRO A 121 8.13 2.22 3.72
N ILE A 122 9.39 1.84 3.53
CA ILE A 122 9.93 0.60 4.08
C ILE A 122 10.18 0.85 5.57
N ILE A 123 9.59 0.00 6.41
CA ILE A 123 9.79 0.03 7.87
C ILE A 123 10.98 -0.83 8.27
N GLY A 124 11.21 -1.95 7.56
CA GLY A 124 12.34 -2.81 7.83
C GLY A 124 12.31 -4.11 7.03
N GLU A 125 13.20 -5.01 7.40
CA GLU A 125 13.26 -6.38 6.93
C GLU A 125 13.58 -7.35 8.08
N GLY A 126 13.11 -8.59 7.97
CA GLY A 126 13.30 -9.62 8.99
C GLY A 126 12.36 -10.81 8.77
N THR A 127 12.20 -11.64 9.79
CA THR A 127 11.27 -12.79 9.80
C THR A 127 9.82 -12.34 10.03
N LEU A 128 8.86 -13.28 9.95
CA LEU A 128 7.49 -12.98 10.36
C LEU A 128 7.40 -12.72 11.87
N ASP A 129 8.19 -13.39 12.69
CA ASP A 129 8.17 -13.25 14.14
C ASP A 129 8.69 -11.88 14.57
N ASP A 130 9.77 -11.38 13.95
CA ASP A 130 10.28 -10.02 14.18
C ASP A 130 9.20 -8.95 13.90
N ALA A 131 8.46 -9.12 12.80
CA ALA A 131 7.40 -8.20 12.42
C ALA A 131 6.19 -8.28 13.37
N ILE A 132 5.86 -9.47 13.87
CA ILE A 132 4.80 -9.68 14.85
C ILE A 132 5.16 -8.97 16.15
N GLU A 133 6.40 -9.09 16.63
CA GLU A 133 6.87 -8.41 17.83
C GLU A 133 6.77 -6.89 17.70
N LEU A 134 7.27 -6.33 16.59
CA LEU A 134 7.19 -4.89 16.31
C LEU A 134 5.74 -4.39 16.32
N VAL A 135 4.82 -5.08 15.63
CA VAL A 135 3.41 -4.65 15.53
C VAL A 135 2.68 -4.85 16.86
N ARG A 136 3.01 -5.89 17.63
CA ARG A 136 2.41 -6.16 18.95
C ARG A 136 2.76 -5.06 19.95
N ASN A 137 3.99 -4.58 19.95
CA ASN A 137 4.43 -3.47 20.80
C ASN A 137 3.86 -2.12 20.34
N GLY A 138 3.40 -2.06 19.09
CA GLY A 138 3.01 -0.81 18.43
C GLY A 138 4.23 0.03 18.08
N PHE A 139 4.18 0.71 16.94
CA PHE A 139 5.26 1.58 16.47
C PHE A 139 4.68 2.87 15.91
N ASP A 140 5.52 3.91 15.88
CA ASP A 140 5.13 5.22 15.38
C ASP A 140 5.16 5.23 13.85
N SER A 141 4.20 5.93 13.25
CA SER A 141 4.13 6.12 11.82
C SER A 141 5.31 6.93 11.33
N THR A 142 5.80 6.60 10.15
CA THR A 142 6.82 7.42 9.46
C THR A 142 6.26 8.73 8.92
N TRP A 143 4.94 8.93 9.02
CA TRP A 143 4.22 10.08 8.47
C TRP A 143 3.93 11.16 9.52
N GLY A 144 4.23 10.91 10.78
CA GLY A 144 4.02 11.89 11.86
C GLY A 144 3.95 11.25 13.23
N ASP A 145 3.65 12.06 14.24
CA ASP A 145 3.57 11.65 15.64
C ASP A 145 2.24 10.96 15.96
N PHE A 146 2.06 9.73 15.46
CA PHE A 146 0.92 8.87 15.75
C PHE A 146 1.27 7.39 15.55
N LYS A 147 0.49 6.48 16.16
CA LYS A 147 0.70 5.04 16.00
C LYS A 147 0.29 4.56 14.60
N ALA A 148 1.17 3.79 13.96
CA ALA A 148 0.92 3.19 12.66
C ALA A 148 -0.20 2.11 12.72
N GLU A 149 -0.95 1.95 11.62
CA GLU A 149 -2.00 0.93 11.54
C GLU A 149 -1.41 -0.49 11.62
N GLY A 150 -0.22 -0.67 11.05
CA GLY A 150 0.50 -1.93 11.04
C GLY A 150 1.43 -2.06 9.84
N LEU A 151 1.68 -3.29 9.40
CA LEU A 151 2.63 -3.62 8.33
C LEU A 151 1.95 -4.40 7.20
N VAL A 152 2.42 -4.19 5.97
CA VAL A 152 2.24 -5.10 4.83
C VAL A 152 3.57 -5.80 4.58
N LEU A 153 3.56 -7.12 4.50
CA LEU A 153 4.74 -7.95 4.42
C LEU A 153 4.73 -8.74 3.12
N LYS A 154 5.84 -8.65 2.38
CA LYS A 154 6.13 -9.45 1.19
C LYS A 154 7.43 -10.23 1.42
N PRO A 155 7.54 -11.50 1.00
CA PRO A 155 8.80 -12.21 1.09
C PRO A 155 9.84 -11.46 0.24
N LYS A 156 11.11 -11.45 0.67
CA LYS A 156 12.20 -10.72 -0.02
C LYS A 156 12.35 -11.17 -1.48
N VAL A 157 12.04 -12.43 -1.77
CA VAL A 157 11.91 -12.99 -3.11
C VAL A 157 10.42 -13.19 -3.39
N GLU A 158 9.93 -12.69 -4.52
CA GLU A 158 8.51 -12.78 -4.86
C GLU A 158 8.07 -14.26 -5.01
N LEU A 159 7.03 -14.66 -4.27
CA LEU A 159 6.49 -16.02 -4.28
C LEU A 159 5.02 -16.02 -4.70
N LYS A 160 4.61 -17.05 -5.44
CA LYS A 160 3.22 -17.33 -5.77
C LYS A 160 2.80 -18.70 -5.20
N ASN A 161 1.54 -18.82 -4.79
CA ASN A 161 0.97 -20.12 -4.45
C ASN A 161 0.58 -20.90 -5.72
N ARG A 162 0.09 -22.14 -5.57
CA ARG A 162 -0.35 -23.00 -6.68
C ARG A 162 -1.47 -22.40 -7.55
N LYS A 163 -2.23 -21.44 -7.02
CA LYS A 163 -3.27 -20.71 -7.77
C LYS A 163 -2.73 -19.46 -8.49
N GLY A 164 -1.42 -19.19 -8.40
CA GLY A 164 -0.79 -17.99 -8.96
C GLY A 164 -0.94 -16.74 -8.10
N ASN A 165 -1.58 -16.81 -6.93
CA ASN A 165 -1.72 -15.66 -6.04
C ASN A 165 -0.38 -15.35 -5.37
N ARG A 166 -0.03 -14.06 -5.31
CA ARG A 166 1.14 -13.57 -4.57
C ARG A 166 1.03 -13.93 -3.09
N ILE A 167 2.16 -14.29 -2.50
CA ILE A 167 2.28 -14.46 -1.05
C ILE A 167 2.52 -13.09 -0.42
N ILE A 168 1.48 -12.53 0.18
CA ILE A 168 1.51 -11.25 0.88
C ILE A 168 0.69 -11.42 2.15
N THR A 169 1.17 -10.88 3.27
CA THR A 169 0.41 -10.83 4.51
C THR A 169 0.42 -9.42 5.10
N LYS A 170 -0.40 -9.21 6.12
CA LYS A 170 -0.49 -7.95 6.84
C LYS A 170 -0.67 -8.22 8.32
N LEU A 171 -0.11 -7.34 9.13
CA LEU A 171 -0.25 -7.33 10.58
C LEU A 171 -0.84 -5.97 10.95
N LYS A 172 -1.79 -5.93 11.88
CA LYS A 172 -2.36 -4.67 12.37
C LYS A 172 -2.19 -4.56 13.87
N THR A 173 -1.75 -3.38 14.33
CA THR A 173 -1.51 -3.11 15.76
C THR A 173 -2.77 -3.38 16.57
N LYS A 174 -3.95 -3.00 16.04
CA LYS A 174 -5.24 -3.19 16.70
C LYS A 174 -5.61 -4.66 16.96
N ASP A 175 -5.12 -5.60 16.16
CA ASP A 175 -5.44 -7.02 16.29
C ASP A 175 -4.78 -7.63 17.55
N PHE A 176 -3.74 -6.98 18.08
CA PHE A 176 -3.07 -7.37 19.33
C PHE A 176 -3.68 -6.71 20.58
N LEU A 177 -4.32 -5.54 20.43
CA LEU A 177 -4.97 -4.84 21.55
C LEU A 177 -6.19 -5.61 22.10
N THR A 178 -6.90 -6.35 21.24
CA THR A 178 -8.10 -7.12 21.61
C THR A 178 -7.82 -8.44 22.34
N ASN A 179 -6.57 -8.92 22.35
CA ASN A 179 -6.21 -10.18 23.00
C ASN A 179 -5.83 -10.03 24.50
N ASN A 180 -5.81 -8.80 25.02
CA ASN A 180 -5.52 -8.53 26.44
C ASN A 180 -6.76 -8.55 27.36
N THR A 181 -7.97 -8.77 26.82
CA THR A 181 -9.22 -8.80 27.61
C THR A 181 -9.71 -10.21 28.00
N HIS A 182 -8.97 -11.27 27.71
CA HIS A 182 -9.31 -12.64 28.12
C HIS A 182 -8.20 -13.34 28.91
N LYS A 183 -7.68 -12.69 29.96
CA LYS A 183 -6.93 -13.37 31.03
C LYS A 183 -7.06 -12.63 32.37
N THR A 184 -8.20 -12.79 33.02
CA THR A 184 -8.37 -12.85 34.49
C THR A 184 -9.83 -13.15 34.75
N ASN A 185 -10.15 -14.43 34.94
CA ASN A 185 -11.24 -14.95 35.77
C ASN A 185 -11.18 -16.47 35.65
N GLU A 186 -10.26 -17.06 36.40
CA GLU A 186 -10.39 -18.33 37.13
C GLU A 186 -9.24 -18.42 38.14
#